data_AF-A0A498DLS7-F1
#
_entry.id   AF-A0A498DLS7-F1
#
_cell.length_a   1.000
_cell.length_b   1.000
_cell.length_c   1.000
_cell.angle_alpha   90.00
_cell.angle_beta   90.00
_cell.angle_gamma   90.00
#
_symmetry.space_group_name_H-M   'P 1'
#
loop_
_entity.id
_entity.type
_entity.pdbx_description
1 polymer ?
#
loop_
_entity_poly.entity_id
_entity_poly.type
_entity_poly.pdbx_seq_one_letter_code
_entity_poly.pdbx_strand_id
1 'polypeptide(L)'
;MKLSTSKILAQLSEQDRKKVELELSELHAHKQRLIQQQKDVLSRIRQLNVQRDQVMKKRNTASLLQDFNLSIQEQHSMLTLIYSGLHDIEAQQQELLEKFNIAFRKHHNCEKTHQKNQRQQRHKAEQKQQRQLDDLFAARRPTAAR
;
A
#
# COMPACT_ATOMS: atom_id res chain seq x y z
N MET A 1 33.32 -5.54 -0.25
CA MET A 1 32.53 -6.52 -1.01
C MET A 1 31.36 -5.80 -1.67
N LYS A 2 31.23 -5.84 -3.01
CA LYS A 2 30.10 -5.19 -3.72
C LYS A 2 28.87 -6.08 -3.59
N LEU A 3 27.79 -5.56 -3.01
CA LEU A 3 26.49 -6.25 -2.99
C LEU A 3 26.07 -6.54 -4.44
N SER A 4 25.67 -7.78 -4.74
CA SER A 4 25.12 -8.11 -6.05
C SER A 4 23.86 -7.29 -6.29
N THR A 5 23.64 -6.84 -7.52
CA THR A 5 22.47 -6.04 -7.91
C THR A 5 21.14 -6.68 -7.44
N SER A 6 21.08 -8.01 -7.37
CA SER A 6 19.93 -8.74 -6.81
C SER A 6 19.67 -8.49 -5.33
N LYS A 7 20.71 -8.40 -4.48
CA LYS A 7 20.55 -8.11 -3.05
C LYS A 7 20.09 -6.68 -2.82
N ILE A 8 20.57 -5.74 -3.64
CA ILE A 8 20.13 -4.33 -3.60
C ILE A 8 18.65 -4.23 -3.98
N LEU A 9 18.22 -4.93 -5.03
CA LEU A 9 16.82 -4.94 -5.47
C LEU A 9 15.88 -5.57 -4.43
N ALA A 10 16.30 -6.64 -3.75
CA ALA A 10 15.52 -7.27 -2.69
C ALA A 10 15.38 -6.37 -1.44
N GLN A 11 16.44 -5.64 -1.06
CA GLN A 11 16.37 -4.68 0.03
C GLN A 11 15.46 -3.50 -0.30
N LEU A 12 15.51 -3.01 -1.54
CA LEU A 12 14.64 -1.93 -2.00
C LEU A 12 13.16 -2.37 -2.03
N SER A 13 12.86 -3.59 -2.49
CA SER A 13 11.49 -4.09 -2.50
C SER A 13 10.93 -4.34 -1.09
N GLU A 14 11.75 -4.80 -0.16
CA GLU A 14 11.35 -4.92 1.25
C GLU A 14 11.10 -3.54 1.88
N GLN A 15 11.92 -2.55 1.56
CA GLN A 15 11.74 -1.18 2.03
C GLN A 15 10.44 -0.56 1.47
N ASP A 16 10.16 -0.76 0.19
CA ASP A 16 8.94 -0.26 -0.44
C ASP A 16 7.68 -0.96 0.13
N ARG A 17 7.76 -2.27 0.43
CA ARG A 17 6.69 -2.97 1.14
C ARG A 17 6.42 -2.37 2.51
N LYS A 18 7.46 -2.13 3.31
CA LYS A 18 7.32 -1.52 4.64
C LYS A 18 6.71 -0.12 4.58
N LYS A 19 7.06 0.68 3.58
CA LYS A 19 6.44 2.00 3.37
C LYS A 19 4.95 1.88 3.08
N VAL A 20 4.56 0.99 2.17
CA VAL A 20 3.14 0.77 1.85
C VAL A 20 2.38 0.23 3.07
N GLU A 21 2.97 -0.69 3.84
CA GLU A 21 2.36 -1.19 5.08
C GLU A 21 2.16 -0.07 6.11
N LEU A 22 3.13 0.83 6.26
CA LEU A 22 3.04 1.99 7.13
C LEU A 22 1.91 2.94 6.68
N GLU A 23 1.91 3.34 5.40
CA GLU A 23 0.88 4.23 4.83
C GLU A 23 -0.52 3.62 4.97
N LEU A 24 -0.68 2.32 4.71
CA LEU A 24 -1.95 1.62 4.93
C LEU A 24 -2.38 1.62 6.40
N SER A 25 -1.43 1.47 7.33
CA SER A 25 -1.72 1.53 8.77
C SER A 25 -2.17 2.92 9.22
N GLU A 26 -1.55 3.98 8.67
CA GLU A 26 -1.92 5.36 8.94
C GLU A 26 -3.31 5.69 8.40
N LEU A 27 -3.60 5.28 7.16
CA LEU A 27 -4.93 5.39 6.56
C LEU A 27 -5.98 4.63 7.36
N HIS A 28 -5.66 3.43 7.84
CA HIS A 28 -6.56 2.66 8.70
C HIS A 28 -6.85 3.40 10.02
N ALA A 29 -5.82 3.90 10.68
CA ALA A 29 -5.97 4.68 11.91
C ALA A 29 -6.78 5.97 11.66
N HIS A 30 -6.61 6.62 10.52
CA HIS A 30 -7.41 7.78 10.13
C HIS A 30 -8.88 7.40 9.90
N LYS A 31 -9.13 6.30 9.18
CA LYS A 31 -10.49 5.75 8.97
C LYS A 31 -11.20 5.48 10.28
N GLN A 32 -10.53 4.84 11.24
CA GLN A 32 -11.12 4.55 12.56
C GLN A 32 -11.50 5.83 13.31
N ARG A 33 -10.65 6.87 13.24
CA ARG A 33 -10.97 8.18 13.84
C ARG A 33 -12.21 8.81 13.21
N LEU A 34 -12.32 8.80 11.88
CA LEU A 34 -13.51 9.32 11.18
C LEU A 34 -14.78 8.53 11.52
N ILE A 35 -14.70 7.19 11.60
CA ILE A 35 -15.83 6.34 12.02
C ILE A 35 -16.25 6.68 13.45
N GLN A 36 -15.31 6.92 14.35
CA GLN A 36 -15.65 7.31 15.72
C GLN A 36 -16.33 8.69 15.75
N GLN A 37 -15.78 9.67 15.04
CA GLN A 37 -16.40 11.00 14.90
C GLN A 37 -17.82 10.91 14.32
N GLN A 38 -18.03 10.05 13.31
CA GLN A 38 -19.36 9.81 12.74
C GLN A 38 -20.36 9.35 13.80
N LYS A 39 -19.97 8.39 14.66
CA LYS A 39 -20.83 7.88 15.74
C LYS A 39 -21.17 8.98 16.74
N ASP A 40 -20.19 9.81 17.09
CA ASP A 40 -20.35 10.90 18.05
C ASP A 40 -21.31 11.97 17.51
N VAL A 41 -21.15 12.35 16.24
CA VAL A 41 -22.04 13.31 15.55
C VAL A 41 -23.46 12.76 15.44
N LEU A 42 -23.63 11.49 15.07
CA LEU A 42 -24.96 10.85 15.02
C LEU A 42 -25.63 10.81 16.40
N SER A 43 -24.87 10.53 17.45
CA SER A 43 -25.35 10.60 18.84
C SER A 43 -25.81 12.02 19.18
N ARG A 44 -25.02 13.03 18.82
CA ARG A 44 -25.33 14.44 19.05
C ARG A 44 -26.60 14.88 18.33
N ILE A 45 -26.79 14.49 17.07
CA ILE A 45 -28.01 14.76 16.31
C ILE A 45 -29.24 14.17 17.01
N ARG A 46 -29.15 12.93 17.51
CA ARG A 46 -30.26 12.31 18.26
C ARG A 46 -30.59 13.11 19.52
N GLN A 47 -29.58 13.52 20.28
CA GLN A 47 -29.77 14.33 21.48
C GLN A 47 -30.43 15.69 21.16
N LEU A 48 -29.95 16.39 20.13
CA LEU A 48 -30.50 17.68 19.70
C LEU A 48 -31.96 17.55 19.26
N ASN A 49 -32.32 16.49 18.53
CA ASN A 49 -33.71 16.24 18.15
C ASN A 49 -34.61 16.01 19.37
N VAL A 50 -34.17 15.20 20.34
CA VAL A 50 -34.93 14.97 21.59
C VAL A 50 -35.12 16.29 22.35
N GLN A 51 -34.08 17.11 22.45
CA GLN A 51 -34.15 18.42 23.13
C GLN A 51 -35.10 19.38 22.39
N ARG A 52 -34.99 19.46 21.06
CA ARG A 52 -35.89 20.27 20.22
C ARG A 52 -37.35 19.86 20.40
N ASP A 53 -37.63 18.56 20.41
CA ASP A 53 -39.00 18.04 20.55
C ASP A 53 -39.57 18.33 21.95
N GLN A 54 -38.74 18.29 23.00
CA GLN A 54 -39.12 18.71 24.35
C GLN A 54 -39.42 20.21 24.41
N VAL A 55 -38.63 21.03 23.72
CA VAL A 55 -38.81 22.49 23.64
C VAL A 55 -40.10 22.84 22.89
N MET A 56 -40.41 22.15 21.80
CA MET A 56 -41.69 22.31 21.09
C MET A 56 -42.90 22.03 21.99
N LYS A 57 -42.85 20.97 22.81
CA LYS A 57 -43.94 20.62 23.75
C LYS A 57 -44.18 21.70 24.81
N LYS A 58 -43.15 22.47 25.16
CA LYS A 58 -43.22 23.53 26.19
C LYS A 58 -43.70 24.88 25.65
N ARG A 59 -44.08 24.98 24.35
CA ARG A 59 -44.45 26.25 23.68
C ARG A 59 -43.38 27.34 23.83
N ASN A 60 -42.11 26.93 23.85
CA ASN A 60 -40.98 27.85 23.92
C ASN A 60 -40.86 28.71 22.65
N THR A 61 -40.07 29.79 22.74
CA THR A 61 -39.90 30.79 21.67
C THR A 61 -39.35 30.19 20.37
N ALA A 62 -39.82 30.73 19.24
CA ALA A 62 -39.39 30.33 17.90
C ALA A 62 -37.87 30.45 17.69
N SER A 63 -37.21 31.40 18.35
CA SER A 63 -35.75 31.59 18.29
C SER A 63 -34.98 30.35 18.75
N LEU A 64 -35.39 29.76 19.88
CA LEU A 64 -34.72 28.58 20.44
C LEU A 64 -34.85 27.36 19.51
N LEU A 65 -36.01 27.22 18.85
CA LEU A 65 -36.22 26.17 17.86
C LEU A 65 -35.36 26.37 16.61
N GLN A 66 -35.16 27.63 16.21
CA GLN A 66 -34.26 27.98 15.11
C GLN A 66 -32.81 27.63 15.45
N ASP A 67 -32.35 27.91 16.67
CA ASP A 67 -31.00 27.57 17.13
C ASP A 67 -30.75 26.04 17.10
N PHE A 68 -31.74 25.24 17.50
CA PHE A 68 -31.66 23.78 17.39
C PHE A 68 -31.57 23.32 15.93
N ASN A 69 -32.37 23.91 15.04
CA ASN A 69 -32.35 23.55 13.63
C ASN A 69 -31.00 23.89 12.98
N LEU A 70 -30.43 25.05 13.29
CA LEU A 70 -29.09 25.44 12.86
C LEU A 70 -28.04 24.45 13.38
N SER A 71 -28.06 24.14 14.67
CA SER A 71 -27.14 23.17 15.28
C SER A 71 -27.23 21.80 14.61
N ILE A 72 -28.44 21.31 14.31
CA ILE A 72 -28.66 20.04 13.61
C ILE A 72 -28.10 20.09 12.18
N GLN A 73 -28.31 21.20 11.47
CA GLN A 73 -27.78 21.39 10.12
C GLN A 73 -26.24 21.43 10.09
N GLU A 74 -25.61 22.03 11.09
CA GLU A 74 -24.16 21.99 11.26
C GLU A 74 -23.66 20.55 11.48
N GLN A 75 -24.35 19.76 12.32
CA GLN A 75 -24.00 18.35 12.52
C GLN A 75 -24.15 17.53 11.22
N HIS A 76 -25.20 17.78 10.43
CA HIS A 76 -25.35 17.13 9.12
C HIS A 76 -24.24 17.52 8.14
N SER A 77 -23.82 18.79 8.14
CA SER A 77 -22.71 19.26 7.32
C SER A 77 -21.41 18.55 7.72
N MET A 78 -21.17 18.37 9.02
CA MET A 78 -20.04 17.60 9.54
C MET A 78 -20.11 16.12 9.09
N LEU A 79 -21.28 15.49 9.09
CA LEU A 79 -21.42 14.13 8.56
C LEU A 79 -21.05 14.04 7.08
N THR A 80 -21.48 15.00 6.26
CA THR A 80 -21.12 15.03 4.83
C THR A 80 -19.61 15.10 4.64
N LEU A 81 -18.92 15.95 5.42
CA LEU A 81 -17.45 16.03 5.38
C LEU A 81 -16.80 14.72 5.82
N ILE A 82 -17.32 14.07 6.87
CA ILE A 82 -16.82 12.77 7.33
C ILE A 82 -17.01 11.70 6.24
N TYR A 83 -18.17 11.67 5.58
CA TYR A 83 -18.43 10.71 4.49
C TYR A 83 -17.49 10.93 3.30
N SER A 84 -17.26 12.19 2.91
CA SER A 84 -16.27 12.52 1.89
C SER A 84 -14.89 12.03 2.29
N GLY A 85 -14.45 12.32 3.52
CA GLY A 85 -13.14 11.88 4.00
C GLY A 85 -13.00 10.35 4.06
N LEU A 86 -14.06 9.62 4.43
CA LEU A 86 -14.06 8.16 4.38
C LEU A 86 -13.93 7.63 2.95
N HIS A 87 -14.63 8.26 2.00
CA HIS A 87 -14.52 7.91 0.58
C HIS A 87 -13.11 8.17 0.04
N ASP A 88 -12.52 9.31 0.37
CA ASP A 88 -11.16 9.67 -0.04
C ASP A 88 -10.12 8.69 0.51
N ILE A 89 -10.27 8.25 1.77
CA ILE A 89 -9.39 7.22 2.35
C ILE A 89 -9.54 5.90 1.59
N GLU A 90 -10.75 5.50 1.22
CA GLU A 90 -10.98 4.26 0.46
C GLU A 90 -10.35 4.33 -0.94
N ALA A 91 -10.47 5.47 -1.61
CA ALA A 91 -9.81 5.72 -2.88
C ALA A 91 -8.27 5.65 -2.75
N GLN A 92 -7.70 6.30 -1.72
CA GLN A 92 -6.26 6.26 -1.45
C GLN A 92 -5.77 4.83 -1.13
N GLN A 93 -6.55 4.05 -0.38
CA GLN A 93 -6.22 2.64 -0.11
C GLN A 93 -6.18 1.81 -1.40
N GLN A 94 -7.15 2.00 -2.29
CA GLN A 94 -7.17 1.32 -3.59
C GLN A 94 -5.96 1.71 -4.44
N GLU A 95 -5.66 3.01 -4.53
CA GLU A 95 -4.51 3.51 -5.29
C GLU A 95 -3.18 2.95 -4.77
N LEU A 96 -3.00 2.88 -3.45
CA LEU A 96 -1.80 2.30 -2.84
C LEU A 96 -1.67 0.80 -3.14
N LEU A 97 -2.76 0.05 -3.06
CA LEU A 97 -2.77 -1.37 -3.40
C LEU A 97 -2.45 -1.61 -4.87
N GLU A 98 -2.97 -0.77 -5.77
CA GLU A 98 -2.63 -0.83 -7.20
C GLU A 98 -1.16 -0.54 -7.45
N LYS A 99 -0.62 0.54 -6.88
CA LYS A 99 0.81 0.89 -6.95
C LYS A 99 1.68 -0.24 -6.43
N PHE A 100 1.30 -0.83 -5.29
CA PHE A 100 2.01 -1.97 -4.70
C PHE A 100 2.00 -3.20 -5.62
N ASN A 101 0.84 -3.53 -6.20
CA ASN A 101 0.71 -4.63 -7.14
C ASN A 101 1.56 -4.43 -8.41
N ILE A 102 1.60 -3.21 -8.94
CA ILE A 102 2.45 -2.86 -10.09
C ILE A 102 3.93 -3.02 -9.73
N ALA A 103 4.36 -2.50 -8.58
CA ALA A 103 5.73 -2.62 -8.10
C ALA A 103 6.13 -4.10 -7.89
N PHE A 104 5.25 -4.90 -7.28
CA PHE A 104 5.47 -6.32 -7.06
C PHE A 104 5.62 -7.10 -8.37
N ARG A 105 4.73 -6.87 -9.34
CA ARG A 105 4.84 -7.48 -10.69
C ARG A 105 6.14 -7.11 -11.37
N LYS A 106 6.55 -5.84 -11.28
CA LYS A 106 7.82 -5.36 -11.85
C LYS A 106 9.02 -6.05 -11.19
N HIS A 107 9.03 -6.17 -9.87
CA HIS A 107 10.08 -6.88 -9.14
C HIS A 107 10.18 -8.34 -9.57
N HIS A 108 9.06 -9.07 -9.59
CA HIS A 108 9.03 -10.48 -10.00
C HIS A 108 9.55 -10.69 -11.43
N ASN A 109 9.17 -9.81 -12.36
CA ASN A 109 9.66 -9.86 -13.74
C ASN A 109 11.17 -9.60 -13.82
N CYS A 110 11.68 -8.61 -13.08
CA CYS A 110 13.12 -8.34 -12.99
C CYS A 110 13.88 -9.53 -12.38
N GLU A 111 13.35 -10.16 -11.33
CA GLU A 111 13.95 -11.32 -10.68
C GLU A 111 14.02 -12.52 -11.62
N LYS A 112 12.93 -12.84 -12.32
CA LYS A 112 12.91 -13.91 -13.34
C LYS A 112 13.96 -13.68 -14.43
N THR A 113 14.06 -12.46 -14.96
CA THR A 113 15.09 -12.12 -15.95
C THR A 113 16.49 -12.24 -15.37
N HIS A 114 16.70 -11.82 -14.11
CA HIS A 114 17.98 -11.96 -13.44
C HIS A 114 18.40 -13.44 -13.26
N GLN A 115 17.48 -14.30 -12.81
CA GLN A 115 17.73 -15.73 -12.66
C GLN A 115 18.05 -16.40 -14.01
N LYS A 116 17.34 -16.03 -15.08
CA LYS A 116 17.62 -16.52 -16.44
C LYS A 116 19.04 -16.13 -16.89
N ASN A 117 19.43 -14.87 -16.67
CA ASN A 117 20.77 -14.38 -17.03
C ASN A 117 21.86 -15.07 -16.21
N GLN A 118 21.66 -15.30 -14.92
CA GLN A 118 22.60 -16.06 -14.09
C GLN A 118 22.77 -17.50 -14.60
N ARG A 119 21.68 -18.18 -14.95
CA ARG A 119 21.76 -19.54 -15.53
C ARG A 119 22.54 -19.56 -16.83
N GLN A 120 22.31 -18.59 -17.72
CA GLN A 120 23.07 -18.47 -18.97
C GLN A 120 24.56 -18.18 -18.73
N GLN A 121 24.90 -17.35 -17.75
CA GLN A 121 26.29 -17.08 -17.39
C GLN A 121 26.99 -18.32 -16.84
N ARG A 122 26.33 -19.09 -15.97
CA ARG A 122 26.86 -20.35 -15.44
C ARG A 122 27.11 -21.36 -16.56
N HIS A 123 26.14 -21.56 -17.44
CA HIS A 123 26.29 -22.45 -18.59
C HIS A 123 27.44 -22.04 -19.52
N LYS A 124 27.61 -20.74 -19.79
CA LYS A 124 28.76 -20.23 -20.58
C LYS A 124 30.10 -20.48 -19.87
N ALA A 125 30.14 -20.32 -18.56
CA ALA A 125 31.35 -20.57 -17.77
C ALA A 125 31.71 -22.07 -17.74
N GLU A 126 30.73 -22.96 -17.57
CA GLU A 126 30.88 -24.41 -17.63
C GLU A 126 31.39 -24.86 -18.99
N GLN A 127 30.79 -24.38 -20.08
CA GLN A 127 31.26 -24.68 -21.45
C GLN A 127 32.70 -24.19 -21.69
N LYS A 128 33.07 -23.02 -21.15
CA LYS A 128 34.42 -22.49 -21.27
C LYS A 128 35.42 -23.36 -20.49
N GLN A 129 35.08 -23.78 -19.27
CA GLN A 129 35.91 -24.70 -18.49
C GLN A 129 36.07 -26.05 -19.20
N GLN A 130 35.00 -26.59 -19.77
CA GLN A 130 35.05 -27.86 -20.48
C GLN A 130 35.97 -27.79 -21.71
N ARG A 131 35.87 -26.72 -22.51
CA ARG A 131 36.81 -26.48 -23.63
C ARG A 131 38.26 -26.36 -23.16
N GLN A 132 38.51 -25.66 -22.05
CA GLN A 132 39.87 -25.55 -21.49
C GLN A 132 40.43 -26.91 -21.03
N LEU A 133 39.59 -27.77 -20.46
CA LEU A 133 39.99 -29.14 -20.12
C LEU A 133 40.29 -29.96 -21.36
N ASP A 134 39.41 -29.90 -22.37
CA ASP A 134 39.60 -30.60 -23.65
C ASP A 134 40.90 -30.16 -24.34
N ASP A 135 41.20 -28.85 -24.36
CA ASP A 135 42.45 -28.30 -24.90
C ASP A 135 43.68 -28.81 -24.13
N LEU A 136 43.61 -28.90 -22.80
CA LEU A 136 44.69 -29.47 -21.97
C LEU A 136 44.91 -30.96 -22.24
N PHE A 137 43.84 -31.74 -22.44
CA PHE A 137 43.93 -33.15 -22.80
C PHE A 137 44.48 -33.34 -24.22
N ALA A 138 44.08 -32.50 -25.18
CA ALA A 138 44.60 -32.51 -26.54
C ALA A 138 46.10 -32.15 -26.58
N ALA A 139 46.53 -31.14 -25.80
CA ALA A 139 47.94 -30.75 -25.69
C ALA A 139 48.82 -31.81 -25.00
N ARG A 140 48.23 -32.70 -24.19
CA ARG A 140 48.93 -33.81 -23.51
C ARG A 140 48.97 -35.11 -24.31
N ARG A 141 48.31 -35.22 -25.45
CA ARG A 141 48.55 -36.32 -26.39
C ARG A 141 49.85 -36.00 -27.15
N PRO A 142 51.00 -36.65 -26.83
CA PRO A 142 52.14 -36.52 -27.69
C PRO A 142 51.75 -37.07 -29.06
N THR A 143 52.24 -36.43 -30.12
CA THR A 143 52.30 -36.99 -31.47
C THR A 143 53.01 -38.34 -31.42
N ALA A 144 52.25 -39.42 -31.16
CA ALA A 144 52.63 -40.79 -31.45
C ALA A 144 52.44 -41.00 -32.96
N ALA A 145 53.26 -40.28 -33.73
CA ALA A 145 53.45 -40.43 -35.15
C ALA A 145 54.95 -40.31 -35.41
N ARG A 146 55.68 -41.35 -35.02
CA ARG A 146 56.96 -41.74 -35.60
C ARG A 146 57.09 -43.24 -35.46
#